data_AF-A0A821YE55-F1
#
_entry.id   AF-A0A821YE55-F1
#
_cell.length_a   1.000
_cell.length_b   1.000
_cell.length_c   1.000
_cell.angle_alpha   90.00
_cell.angle_beta   90.00
_cell.angle_gamma   90.00
#
_symmetry.space_group_name_H-M   'P 1'
#
loop_
_entity.id
_entity.type
_entity.pdbx_description
1 polymer ?
#
loop_
_entity_poly.entity_id
_entity_poly.type
_entity_poly.pdbx_seq_one_letter_code
_entity_poly.pdbx_strand_id
1 'polypeptide(L)'
;MAEAFVTLTSEIQAKSPSISFINSNKGKPLLVANDYTFKLNKTTTSTKYWICTINGCAAKVHTDLNNGLMKTVGNHSHLPEKEKFEVREVREKIKQRAINETTPIPRIYDEECAKAMLSNTAIAILPSEREM
;
A
#
# COMPACT_ATOMS: atom_id res chain seq x y z
N MET A 1 -36.86 -11.20 38.77
CA MET A 1 -35.62 -10.44 38.55
C MET A 1 -34.50 -11.45 38.40
N ALA A 2 -34.00 -11.65 37.18
CA ALA A 2 -32.78 -12.41 36.91
C ALA A 2 -32.13 -11.74 35.70
N GLU A 3 -30.99 -11.10 35.92
CA GLU A 3 -30.31 -10.26 34.93
C GLU A 3 -29.51 -11.13 33.95
N ALA A 4 -29.64 -10.83 32.67
CA ALA A 4 -28.90 -11.47 31.59
C ALA A 4 -27.48 -10.90 31.52
N PHE A 5 -26.48 -11.75 31.75
CA PHE A 5 -25.07 -11.40 31.59
C PHE A 5 -24.66 -11.58 30.12
N VAL A 6 -24.65 -10.47 29.37
CA VAL A 6 -24.21 -10.44 27.98
C VAL A 6 -22.68 -10.41 27.96
N THR A 7 -22.04 -11.53 27.66
CA THR A 7 -20.59 -11.55 27.40
C THR A 7 -20.33 -11.12 25.96
N LEU A 8 -19.81 -9.90 25.81
CA LEU A 8 -19.30 -9.34 24.57
C LEU A 8 -17.92 -9.97 24.27
N THR A 9 -17.87 -11.09 23.55
CA THR A 9 -16.59 -11.58 23.02
C THR A 9 -16.28 -10.83 21.74
N SER A 10 -15.50 -9.76 21.90
CA SER A 10 -14.86 -9.02 20.81
C SER A 10 -14.04 -9.98 19.96
N GLU A 11 -14.44 -10.12 18.70
CA GLU A 11 -13.72 -10.84 17.66
C GLU A 11 -12.34 -10.20 17.49
N ILE A 12 -11.29 -10.89 17.94
CA ILE A 12 -9.92 -10.53 17.57
C ILE A 12 -9.77 -10.90 16.10
N GLN A 13 -10.11 -9.97 15.21
CA GLN A 13 -9.87 -10.09 13.78
C GLN A 13 -8.35 -10.21 13.58
N ALA A 14 -7.87 -11.45 13.45
CA ALA A 14 -6.49 -11.72 13.06
C ALA A 14 -6.25 -11.09 11.69
N LYS A 15 -5.67 -9.89 11.68
CA LYS A 15 -5.31 -9.15 10.46
C LYS A 15 -4.31 -10.01 9.70
N SER A 16 -4.80 -10.74 8.69
CA SER A 16 -3.93 -11.43 7.76
C SER A 16 -3.00 -10.40 7.11
N PRO A 17 -1.70 -10.71 6.95
CA PRO A 17 -0.76 -9.78 6.34
C PRO A 17 -1.19 -9.53 4.88
N SER A 18 -1.87 -8.41 4.66
CA SER A 18 -2.28 -7.95 3.34
C SER A 18 -1.07 -7.37 2.61
N ILE A 19 -0.79 -7.91 1.43
CA ILE A 19 0.20 -7.32 0.53
C ILE A 19 -0.49 -6.70 -0.68
N SER A 20 0.02 -5.58 -1.15
CA SER A 20 -0.43 -4.92 -2.37
C SER A 20 0.77 -4.51 -3.22
N PHE A 21 0.52 -4.22 -4.49
CA PHE A 21 1.56 -3.82 -5.44
C PHE A 21 1.25 -2.45 -5.98
N ILE A 22 2.25 -1.59 -5.97
CA ILE A 22 2.19 -0.24 -6.54
C ILE A 22 3.37 -0.03 -7.48
N ASN A 23 3.26 0.88 -8.43
CA ASN A 23 4.36 1.17 -9.35
C ASN A 23 5.20 2.33 -8.84
N SER A 24 6.53 2.22 -8.91
CA SER A 24 7.50 3.30 -8.69
C SER A 24 7.39 4.38 -9.77
N ASN A 25 8.01 5.56 -9.58
CA ASN A 25 7.92 6.67 -10.56
C ASN A 25 8.53 6.27 -11.91
N LYS A 26 9.40 5.25 -11.87
CA LYS A 26 10.05 4.64 -13.04
C LYS A 26 9.29 3.41 -13.56
N GLY A 27 8.03 3.22 -13.17
CA GLY A 27 7.17 2.09 -13.58
C GLY A 27 7.47 0.74 -12.91
N LYS A 28 8.58 0.60 -12.19
CA LYS A 28 8.97 -0.67 -11.53
C LYS A 28 8.02 -1.04 -10.38
N PRO A 29 7.63 -2.32 -10.22
CA PRO A 29 6.76 -2.73 -9.13
C PRO A 29 7.43 -2.58 -7.76
N LEU A 30 6.66 -2.11 -6.81
CA LEU A 30 6.96 -2.06 -5.38
C LEU A 30 5.91 -2.90 -4.66
N LEU A 31 6.36 -3.66 -3.69
CA LEU A 31 5.51 -4.44 -2.80
C LEU A 31 5.22 -3.61 -1.55
N VAL A 32 3.97 -3.49 -1.16
CA VAL A 32 3.56 -2.93 0.13
C VAL A 32 3.18 -4.10 1.02
N ALA A 33 3.80 -4.20 2.18
CA ALA A 33 3.47 -5.20 3.20
C ALA A 33 3.52 -4.56 4.57
N ASN A 34 2.44 -4.66 5.35
CA ASN A 34 2.34 -4.10 6.71
C ASN A 34 2.77 -2.62 6.79
N ASP A 35 2.28 -1.77 5.88
CA ASP A 35 2.59 -0.34 5.82
C ASP A 35 4.06 0.00 5.48
N TYR A 36 4.84 -0.98 5.02
CA TYR A 36 6.20 -0.81 4.53
C TYR A 36 6.32 -1.12 3.04
N THR A 37 7.19 -0.39 2.35
CA THR A 37 7.45 -0.61 0.93
C THR A 37 8.75 -1.37 0.68
N PHE A 38 8.71 -2.29 -0.28
CA PHE A 38 9.82 -3.11 -0.68
C PHE A 38 10.05 -3.04 -2.19
N LYS A 39 11.30 -3.02 -2.61
CA LYS A 39 11.73 -3.11 -4.00
C LYS A 39 12.15 -4.54 -4.33
N LEU A 40 11.87 -4.96 -5.56
CA LEU A 40 12.32 -6.26 -6.05
C LEU A 40 13.86 -6.26 -6.11
N ASN A 41 14.48 -7.19 -5.40
CA ASN A 41 15.93 -7.39 -5.42
C ASN A 41 16.32 -8.42 -6.49
N LYS A 42 15.67 -9.58 -6.45
CA LYS A 42 15.90 -10.66 -7.43
C LYS A 42 14.69 -11.58 -7.52
N THR A 43 14.58 -12.25 -8.66
CA THR A 43 13.61 -13.31 -8.88
C THR A 43 14.36 -14.61 -9.15
N THR A 44 13.99 -15.66 -8.45
CA THR A 44 14.45 -17.03 -8.68
C THR A 44 13.31 -17.83 -9.33
N THR A 45 13.55 -19.09 -9.70
CA THR A 45 12.59 -19.97 -10.39
C THR A 45 11.23 -20.10 -9.71
N SER A 46 11.14 -19.91 -8.39
CA SER A 46 9.90 -20.06 -7.62
C SER A 46 9.57 -18.89 -6.70
N THR A 47 10.49 -17.94 -6.51
CA THR A 47 10.38 -16.93 -5.44
C THR A 47 10.92 -15.58 -5.88
N LYS A 48 10.17 -14.52 -5.60
CA LYS A 48 10.61 -13.13 -5.70
C LYS A 48 11.09 -12.65 -4.34
N TYR A 49 12.29 -12.10 -4.31
CA TYR A 49 12.93 -11.56 -3.11
C TYR A 49 12.83 -10.04 -3.13
N TRP A 50 12.18 -9.50 -2.12
CA TRP A 50 11.95 -8.08 -1.94
C TRP A 50 12.74 -7.58 -0.74
N ILE A 51 13.36 -6.42 -0.89
CA ILE A 51 14.12 -5.75 0.17
C ILE A 51 13.47 -4.40 0.46
N CYS A 52 13.56 -3.92 1.69
CA CYS A 52 13.01 -2.62 2.03
C CYS A 52 13.59 -1.51 1.13
N THR A 53 12.78 -0.51 0.81
CA THR A 53 13.20 0.65 0.02
C THR A 53 14.22 1.52 0.75
N ILE A 54 14.15 1.59 2.09
CA ILE A 54 15.06 2.35 2.94
C ILE A 54 16.42 1.64 3.01
N ASN A 55 17.48 2.38 2.67
CA ASN A 55 18.85 1.88 2.75
C ASN A 55 19.25 1.59 4.21
N GLY A 56 19.88 0.44 4.43
CA GLY A 56 20.29 -0.01 5.77
C GLY A 56 19.19 -0.73 6.57
N CYS A 57 17.96 -0.81 6.04
CA CYS A 57 16.91 -1.61 6.66
C CYS A 57 17.10 -3.11 6.36
N ALA A 58 17.04 -3.94 7.40
CA ALA A 58 17.26 -5.39 7.29
C ALA A 58 16.02 -6.18 6.86
N ALA A 59 14.85 -5.52 6.80
CA ALA A 59 13.57 -6.13 6.47
C ALA A 59 13.51 -6.59 5.00
N LYS A 60 13.01 -7.81 4.81
CA LYS A 60 12.87 -8.50 3.53
C LYS A 60 11.53 -9.22 3.47
N VAL A 61 10.98 -9.33 2.28
CA VAL A 61 9.74 -10.08 2.03
C VAL A 61 9.96 -11.00 0.84
N HIS A 62 9.46 -12.22 0.93
CA HIS A 62 9.50 -13.20 -0.13
C HIS A 62 8.07 -13.45 -0.58
N THR A 63 7.84 -13.36 -1.89
CA THR A 63 6.58 -13.74 -2.50
C THR A 63 6.81 -14.87 -3.50
N ASP A 64 5.77 -15.62 -3.83
CA ASP A 64 5.81 -16.52 -4.97
C ASP A 64 5.83 -15.73 -6.29
N LEU A 65 5.84 -16.45 -7.42
CA LEU A 65 5.78 -15.82 -8.74
C LEU A 65 4.42 -15.19 -9.06
N ASN A 66 3.36 -15.68 -8.42
CA ASN A 66 1.97 -15.22 -8.52
C ASN A 66 1.65 -14.10 -7.53
N ASN A 67 2.67 -13.50 -6.90
CA ASN A 67 2.56 -12.40 -5.95
C ASN A 67 1.87 -12.77 -4.62
N GLY A 68 1.81 -14.05 -4.24
CA GLY A 68 1.39 -14.51 -2.93
C GLY A 68 2.48 -14.34 -1.87
N LEU A 69 2.12 -13.86 -0.69
CA LEU A 69 3.06 -13.68 0.42
C LEU A 69 3.54 -15.05 0.92
N MET A 70 4.86 -15.29 0.88
CA MET A 70 5.44 -16.52 1.42
C MET A 70 6.05 -16.30 2.80
N LYS A 71 6.86 -15.24 2.95
CA LYS A 71 7.60 -15.00 4.20
C LYS A 71 8.01 -13.54 4.36
N THR A 72 7.99 -13.05 5.59
CA THR A 72 8.60 -11.78 5.99
C THR A 72 9.81 -12.08 6.90
N VAL A 73 10.94 -11.39 6.70
CA VAL A 73 12.21 -11.65 7.40
C VAL A 73 12.83 -10.34 7.87
N GLY A 74 13.30 -10.31 9.11
CA GLY A 74 13.96 -9.13 9.70
C GLY A 74 12.98 -8.07 10.17
N ASN A 75 13.51 -7.08 10.88
CA ASN A 75 12.73 -5.99 11.46
C ASN A 75 13.08 -4.66 10.77
N HIS A 76 12.10 -3.76 10.76
CA HIS A 76 12.31 -2.39 10.30
C HIS A 76 13.04 -1.57 11.36
N SER A 77 14.06 -0.83 10.94
CA SER A 77 14.79 0.13 11.77
C SER A 77 14.27 1.56 11.60
N HIS A 78 13.11 1.72 10.96
CA HIS A 78 12.50 3.01 10.63
C HIS A 78 10.99 2.94 10.77
N LEU A 79 10.38 4.12 10.85
CA LEU A 79 8.92 4.26 10.87
C LEU A 79 8.31 3.90 9.50
N PRO A 80 7.06 3.42 9.48
CA PRO A 80 6.30 3.24 8.25
C PRO A 80 6.16 4.55 7.47
N GLU A 81 6.21 4.49 6.14
CA GLU A 81 5.98 5.64 5.25
C GLU A 81 4.60 5.56 4.62
N LYS A 82 3.58 5.42 5.48
CA LYS A 82 2.21 5.11 5.05
C LYS A 82 1.66 6.12 4.06
N GLU A 83 1.78 7.40 4.40
CA GLU A 83 1.21 8.47 3.58
C GLU A 83 1.80 8.50 2.17
N LYS A 84 3.10 8.20 2.03
CA LYS A 84 3.78 8.26 0.73
C LYS A 84 3.26 7.23 -0.25
N PHE A 85 2.93 6.02 0.20
CA PHE A 85 2.42 5.00 -0.69
C PHE A 85 0.93 5.13 -0.94
N GLU A 86 0.14 5.64 0.03
CA GLU A 86 -1.28 5.93 -0.18
C GLU A 86 -1.46 7.03 -1.25
N VAL A 87 -0.70 8.13 -1.15
CA VAL A 87 -0.67 9.20 -2.17
C VAL A 87 -0.30 8.63 -3.54
N ARG A 88 0.65 7.70 -3.57
CA ARG A 88 1.14 7.06 -4.79
C ARG A 88 0.09 6.15 -5.42
N GLU A 89 -0.66 5.41 -4.61
CA GLU A 89 -1.75 4.57 -5.04
C GLU A 89 -2.88 5.41 -5.66
N VAL A 90 -3.28 6.50 -4.98
CA VAL A 90 -4.29 7.44 -5.48
C VAL A 90 -3.85 8.04 -6.81
N ARG A 91 -2.59 8.48 -6.91
CA ARG A 91 -2.05 9.01 -8.16
C ARG A 91 -2.11 7.99 -9.30
N GLU A 92 -1.80 6.73 -9.04
CA GLU A 92 -1.87 5.69 -10.06
C GLU A 92 -3.32 5.46 -10.52
N LYS A 93 -4.28 5.40 -9.60
CA LYS A 93 -5.71 5.29 -9.93
C LYS A 93 -6.18 6.46 -10.79
N ILE A 94 -5.80 7.69 -10.43
CA ILE A 94 -6.14 8.89 -11.22
C ILE A 94 -5.59 8.77 -12.64
N LYS A 95 -4.31 8.39 -12.80
CA LYS A 95 -3.70 8.20 -14.13
C LYS A 95 -4.40 7.12 -14.94
N GLN A 96 -4.71 5.98 -14.32
CA GLN A 96 -5.39 4.90 -15.00
C GLN A 96 -6.77 5.34 -15.49
N ARG A 97 -7.55 6.04 -14.66
CA ARG A 97 -8.86 6.57 -15.05
C ARG A 97 -8.74 7.65 -16.13
N ALA A 98 -7.75 8.53 -16.03
CA ALA A 98 -7.48 9.58 -17.02
C ALA A 98 -7.20 9.02 -18.44
N ILE A 99 -6.57 7.85 -18.51
CA ILE A 99 -6.26 7.17 -19.78
C ILE A 99 -7.48 6.38 -20.30
N ASN A 100 -8.24 5.76 -19.39
CA ASN A 100 -9.28 4.79 -19.76
C ASN A 100 -10.70 5.39 -19.85
N GLU A 101 -10.91 6.60 -19.34
CA GLU A 101 -12.22 7.26 -19.29
C GLU A 101 -12.15 8.67 -19.91
N THR A 102 -13.29 9.17 -20.38
CA THR A 102 -13.45 10.57 -20.84
C THR A 102 -13.85 11.54 -19.73
N THR A 103 -13.95 11.06 -18.48
CA THR A 103 -14.24 11.87 -17.31
C THR A 103 -13.16 12.97 -17.16
N PRO A 104 -13.53 14.24 -16.95
CA PRO A 104 -12.54 15.30 -16.76
C PRO A 104 -11.60 15.01 -15.57
N ILE A 105 -10.30 15.25 -15.75
CA ILE A 105 -9.26 15.06 -14.72
C ILE A 105 -9.61 15.67 -13.35
N PRO A 106 -10.15 16.91 -13.25
CA PRO A 106 -10.56 17.48 -11.97
C PRO A 106 -11.54 16.58 -11.21
N ARG A 107 -12.52 16.03 -11.93
CA ARG A 107 -13.56 15.17 -11.35
C ARG A 107 -12.99 13.82 -10.91
N ILE A 108 -12.10 13.23 -11.71
CA ILE A 108 -11.40 12.00 -11.34
C ILE A 108 -10.61 12.22 -10.04
N TYR A 109 -9.92 13.35 -9.92
CA TYR A 109 -9.15 13.69 -8.73
C TYR A 109 -10.02 13.77 -7.48
N ASP A 110 -11.10 14.55 -7.52
CA ASP A 110 -12.02 14.72 -6.38
C ASP A 110 -12.61 13.37 -5.94
N GLU A 111 -13.05 12.55 -6.90
CA GLU A 111 -13.62 11.23 -6.63
C GLU A 111 -12.59 10.26 -6.01
N GLU A 112 -11.36 10.19 -6.55
CA GLU A 112 -10.34 9.29 -6.02
C GLU A 112 -9.81 9.75 -4.66
N CYS A 113 -9.68 11.06 -4.44
CA CYS A 113 -9.32 11.61 -3.12
C CYS A 113 -10.41 11.30 -2.08
N ALA A 114 -11.68 11.48 -2.43
CA ALA A 114 -12.81 11.16 -1.54
C ALA A 114 -12.88 9.65 -1.21
N LYS A 115 -12.66 8.77 -2.20
CA LYS A 115 -12.65 7.31 -2.00
C LYS A 115 -11.50 6.85 -1.12
N ALA A 116 -10.33 7.47 -1.23
CA ALA A 116 -9.13 7.03 -0.54
C ALA A 116 -9.11 7.33 0.96
N MET A 117 -10.00 8.21 1.46
CA MET A 117 -10.09 8.58 2.87
C MET A 117 -8.70 8.90 3.49
N LEU A 118 -7.88 9.63 2.74
CA LEU A 118 -6.50 9.93 3.11
C LEU A 118 -6.42 10.74 4.41
N SER A 119 -5.33 10.56 5.17
CA SER A 119 -5.05 11.42 6.33
C SER A 119 -4.77 12.86 5.90
N ASN A 120 -4.93 13.83 6.81
CA ASN A 120 -4.57 15.23 6.54
C ASN A 120 -3.11 15.37 6.08
N THR A 121 -2.21 14.54 6.62
CA THR A 121 -0.79 14.51 6.23
C THR A 121 -0.60 13.97 4.81
N ALA A 122 -1.34 12.93 4.41
CA ALA A 122 -1.31 12.40 3.05
C ALA A 122 -1.92 13.38 2.04
N ILE A 123 -3.01 14.07 2.39
CA ILE A 123 -3.63 15.10 1.54
C ILE A 123 -2.64 16.23 1.25
N ALA A 124 -1.85 16.65 2.24
CA ALA A 124 -0.85 17.70 2.06
C ALA A 124 0.30 17.32 1.09
N ILE A 125 0.50 16.02 0.82
CA ILE A 125 1.56 15.49 -0.06
C ILE A 125 1.00 15.16 -1.46
N LEU A 126 -0.32 15.12 -1.64
CA LEU A 126 -0.92 14.88 -2.96
C LEU A 126 -0.46 15.96 -3.95
N PRO A 127 -0.06 15.59 -5.18
CA PRO A 127 0.27 16.58 -6.20
C PRO A 127 -0.97 17.42 -6.50
N SER A 128 -0.77 18.73 -6.62
CA SER A 128 -1.84 19.62 -7.05
C SER A 128 -2.29 19.28 -8.47
N GLU A 129 -3.52 19.63 -8.83
CA GLU A 129 -4.09 19.41 -10.16
C GLU A 129 -3.17 19.89 -11.32
N ARG A 130 -2.34 20.91 -11.06
CA ARG A 130 -1.40 21.48 -12.05
C ARG A 130 -0.14 20.63 -12.29
N GLU A 131 0.12 19.64 -11.44
CA GLU A 131 1.31 18.77 -11.51
C GLU A 131 1.01 17.36 -12.02
N MET A 132 -0.24 17.12 -12.45
CA MET A 132 -0.70 15.86 -13.04
C MET A 132 -0.72 15.95 -14.57
#